data_AF-A0A8G2CB63-F1
#
_entry.id   AF-A0A8G2CB63-F1
#
_cell.length_a   1.000
_cell.length_b   1.000
_cell.length_c   1.000
_cell.angle_alpha   90.00
_cell.angle_beta   90.00
_cell.angle_gamma   90.00
#
_symmetry.space_group_name_H-M   'P 1'
#
loop_
_entity.id
_entity.type
_entity.pdbx_description
1 polymer ?
#
loop_
_entity_poly.entity_id
_entity_poly.type
_entity_poly.pdbx_seq_one_letter_code
_entity_poly.pdbx_strand_id
1 'polypeptide(L)'
;MSESYTFYAATLGCKINQYETQALREVWVARGFSELDSAAGADFILVNSCAVTAKAVSDVRSTVRQLNRANEAAQIVVTGCAAQVMGDELKELPGVTRIVPQDAKTSLKTWPELKEGMTEPENAFPDFAVTNYNRARAVVKVQDGCSHRCTYCIVPLTRGRSRSRSIADIITEARTLLESGFRELILSGVNLRQFGRDLDGTPDFWDLIDELENALGKKWGGKARFRISSLEPGQLGSKALEVLSRSAMIAPQLHISLQSGSDSVLKRMGRGHYKTAPLLDFLEKLHDVWPTYGLGADILMGFPGETEEEFQETMAYVKAAPFTYAHVFPYSIRPGTAAATMSGQLQKKVKKERAKAVRDLIVEKKQAFLQKLIDEKLPLHIVLQSAEEKKGVSQFYTECYFDTLPFGAGLRNLCTGTAVESEKNGLRVISE
;
A
#
# COMPACT_ATOMS: atom_id res chain seq x y z
N MET A 1 -25.71 32.39 -9.55
CA MET A 1 -24.44 31.77 -9.10
C MET A 1 -24.75 30.29 -8.93
N SER A 2 -24.29 29.42 -9.84
CA SER A 2 -24.53 27.98 -9.68
C SER A 2 -23.68 27.48 -8.51
N GLU A 3 -24.31 27.11 -7.39
CA GLU A 3 -23.62 26.56 -6.23
C GLU A 3 -22.80 25.33 -6.65
N SER A 4 -21.48 25.43 -6.56
CA SER A 4 -20.54 24.31 -6.73
C SER A 4 -20.89 23.21 -5.73
N TYR A 5 -20.87 21.96 -6.18
CA TYR A 5 -21.01 20.84 -5.27
C TYR A 5 -19.84 20.78 -4.29
N THR A 6 -20.14 20.51 -3.03
CA THR A 6 -19.17 20.27 -1.96
C THR A 6 -19.10 18.79 -1.61
N PHE A 7 -17.90 18.27 -1.35
CA PHE A 7 -17.75 16.86 -1.00
C PHE A 7 -16.71 16.60 0.07
N TYR A 8 -16.85 15.46 0.74
CA TYR A 8 -15.83 14.92 1.64
C TYR A 8 -15.48 13.49 1.23
N ALA A 9 -14.18 13.15 1.19
CA ALA A 9 -13.73 11.82 0.81
C ALA A 9 -13.07 11.07 1.98
N ALA A 10 -13.72 9.99 2.44
CA ALA A 10 -13.19 9.08 3.42
C ALA A 10 -12.58 7.85 2.72
N THR A 11 -11.25 7.72 2.77
CA THR A 11 -10.56 6.56 2.20
C THR A 11 -10.24 5.52 3.27
N LEU A 12 -10.68 4.29 3.06
CA LEU A 12 -10.36 3.15 3.91
C LEU A 12 -9.56 2.11 3.14
N GLY A 13 -8.61 1.44 3.82
CA GLY A 13 -7.88 0.31 3.26
C GLY A 13 -6.50 0.63 2.72
N CYS A 14 -6.20 0.16 1.50
CA CYS A 14 -4.84 0.07 0.99
C CYS A 14 -4.40 1.28 0.15
N LYS A 15 -3.11 1.28 -0.23
CA LYS A 15 -2.52 2.31 -1.11
C LYS A 15 -3.25 2.44 -2.46
N ILE A 16 -3.83 1.34 -2.97
CA ILE A 16 -4.63 1.35 -4.20
C ILE A 16 -5.95 2.12 -4.00
N ASN A 17 -6.62 1.97 -2.87
CA ASN A 17 -7.81 2.78 -2.56
C ASN A 17 -7.45 4.27 -2.42
N GLN A 18 -6.28 4.60 -1.85
CA GLN A 18 -5.79 5.97 -1.76
C GLN A 18 -5.51 6.59 -3.13
N TYR A 19 -4.93 5.80 -4.03
CA TYR A 19 -4.73 6.20 -5.42
C TYR A 19 -6.06 6.48 -6.13
N GLU A 20 -7.01 5.54 -6.05
CA GLU A 20 -8.33 5.68 -6.69
C GLU A 20 -9.13 6.86 -6.13
N THR A 21 -9.04 7.12 -4.82
CA THR A 21 -9.72 8.28 -4.23
C THR A 21 -9.09 9.59 -4.66
N GLN A 22 -7.76 9.66 -4.77
CA GLN A 22 -7.09 10.84 -5.29
C GLN A 22 -7.45 11.10 -6.76
N ALA A 23 -7.52 10.06 -7.59
CA ALA A 23 -7.94 10.19 -8.98
C ALA A 23 -9.38 10.74 -9.09
N LEU A 24 -10.32 10.22 -8.28
CA LEU A 24 -11.68 10.75 -8.23
C LEU A 24 -11.73 12.21 -7.74
N ARG A 25 -10.92 12.54 -6.73
CA ARG A 25 -10.78 13.91 -6.22
C ARG A 25 -10.31 14.87 -7.32
N GLU A 26 -9.27 14.53 -8.08
CA GLU A 26 -8.77 15.38 -9.16
C GLU A 26 -9.83 15.59 -10.25
N VAL A 27 -10.55 14.52 -10.63
CA VAL A 27 -11.65 14.61 -11.59
C VAL A 27 -12.77 15.53 -11.07
N TRP A 28 -13.20 15.37 -9.82
CA TRP A 28 -14.26 16.18 -9.23
C TRP A 28 -13.87 17.64 -9.04
N VAL A 29 -12.63 17.91 -8.62
CA VAL A 29 -12.11 19.29 -8.52
C VAL A 29 -12.02 19.93 -9.91
N ALA A 30 -11.58 19.19 -10.93
CA ALA A 30 -11.54 19.69 -12.31
C ALA A 30 -12.94 19.96 -12.89
N ARG A 31 -13.96 19.24 -12.42
CA ARG A 31 -15.38 19.50 -12.70
C ARG A 31 -15.95 20.67 -11.89
N GLY A 32 -15.13 21.35 -11.10
CA GLY A 32 -15.50 22.53 -10.32
C GLY A 32 -16.13 22.22 -8.97
N PHE A 33 -15.98 21.00 -8.43
CA PHE A 33 -16.45 20.65 -7.08
C PHE A 33 -15.42 21.08 -6.03
N SER A 34 -15.89 21.36 -4.82
CA SER A 34 -15.03 21.79 -3.70
C SER A 34 -14.92 20.68 -2.64
N GLU A 35 -13.71 20.21 -2.35
CA GLU A 35 -13.49 19.28 -1.24
C GLU A 35 -13.46 20.04 0.10
N LEU A 36 -14.12 19.50 1.12
CA LEU A 36 -14.11 20.02 2.48
C LEU A 36 -13.15 19.24 3.38
N ASP A 37 -12.60 19.90 4.41
CA ASP A 37 -11.74 19.27 5.42
C ASP A 37 -12.53 18.38 6.41
N SER A 38 -13.85 18.53 6.45
CA SER A 38 -14.74 17.76 7.30
C SER A 38 -16.01 17.36 6.54
N ALA A 39 -16.69 16.33 7.04
CA ALA A 39 -17.98 15.89 6.50
C ALA A 39 -19.11 16.91 6.73
N ALA A 40 -18.97 17.81 7.72
CA ALA A 40 -19.97 18.81 8.02
C ALA A 40 -20.08 19.81 6.85
N GLY A 41 -21.31 20.03 6.36
CA GLY A 41 -21.59 20.94 5.25
C GLY A 41 -21.35 20.39 3.85
N ALA A 42 -20.86 19.15 3.71
CA ALA A 42 -20.72 18.50 2.41
C ALA A 42 -22.08 18.10 1.81
N ASP A 43 -22.26 18.30 0.50
CA ASP A 43 -23.43 17.78 -0.23
C ASP A 43 -23.38 16.25 -0.32
N PHE A 44 -22.19 15.70 -0.56
CA PHE A 44 -21.97 14.25 -0.59
C PHE A 44 -20.67 13.81 0.06
N ILE A 45 -20.70 12.58 0.55
CA ILE A 45 -19.59 11.93 1.23
C ILE A 45 -19.23 10.66 0.47
N LEU A 46 -18.03 10.63 -0.11
CA LEU A 46 -17.47 9.44 -0.75
C LEU A 46 -16.77 8.57 0.30
N VAL A 47 -17.23 7.34 0.49
CA VAL A 47 -16.54 6.32 1.30
C VAL A 47 -15.93 5.27 0.39
N ASN A 48 -14.62 5.31 0.16
CA ASN A 48 -13.91 4.26 -0.59
C ASN A 48 -13.49 3.12 0.34
N SER A 49 -14.24 2.03 0.29
CA SER A 49 -14.24 0.92 1.25
C SER A 49 -13.24 -0.19 0.94
N CYS A 50 -12.90 -0.97 1.97
CA CYS A 50 -11.97 -2.10 1.88
C CYS A 50 -12.59 -3.36 2.49
N ALA A 51 -12.45 -4.49 1.78
CA ALA A 51 -12.78 -5.84 2.27
C ALA A 51 -11.51 -6.68 2.57
N VAL A 52 -10.37 -5.98 2.62
CA VAL A 52 -9.00 -6.39 2.96
C VAL A 52 -8.87 -7.33 4.15
N THR A 53 -9.68 -7.10 5.17
CA THR A 53 -9.67 -7.86 6.43
C THR A 53 -11.04 -7.72 7.09
N ALA A 54 -11.38 -8.59 8.04
CA ALA A 54 -12.60 -8.44 8.83
C ALA A 54 -12.63 -7.10 9.59
N LYS A 55 -11.46 -6.61 10.04
CA LYS A 55 -11.32 -5.28 10.66
C LYS A 55 -11.64 -4.17 9.66
N ALA A 56 -11.15 -4.26 8.43
CA ALA A 56 -11.45 -3.26 7.40
C ALA A 56 -12.96 -3.16 7.11
N VAL A 57 -13.67 -4.30 7.05
CA VAL A 57 -15.13 -4.31 6.91
C VAL A 57 -15.83 -3.66 8.11
N SER A 58 -15.39 -3.98 9.33
CA SER A 58 -15.91 -3.34 10.55
C SER A 58 -15.70 -1.83 10.54
N ASP A 59 -14.54 -1.38 10.04
CA ASP A 59 -14.18 0.04 9.96
C ASP A 59 -15.08 0.79 8.99
N VAL A 60 -15.41 0.19 7.84
CA VAL A 60 -16.37 0.78 6.88
C VAL A 60 -17.70 1.09 7.57
N ARG A 61 -18.27 0.12 8.29
CA ARG A 61 -19.56 0.30 8.98
C ARG A 61 -19.49 1.35 10.08
N SER A 62 -18.37 1.42 10.80
CA SER A 62 -18.16 2.42 11.85
C SER A 62 -18.05 3.83 11.25
N THR A 63 -17.24 3.97 10.21
CA THR A 63 -16.99 5.23 9.50
C THR A 63 -18.26 5.78 8.88
N VAL A 64 -19.05 4.98 8.17
CA VAL A 64 -20.33 5.44 7.58
C VAL A 64 -21.26 6.01 8.65
N ARG A 65 -21.45 5.30 9.77
CA ARG A 65 -22.31 5.80 10.86
C ARG A 65 -21.77 7.07 11.51
N GLN A 66 -20.45 7.19 11.64
CA GLN A 66 -19.81 8.41 12.16
C GLN A 66 -20.03 9.59 11.22
N LEU A 67 -19.84 9.39 9.91
CA LEU A 67 -20.00 10.43 8.90
C LEU A 67 -21.46 10.88 8.78
N ASN A 68 -22.41 9.94 8.82
CA ASN A 68 -23.83 10.28 8.86
C ASN A 68 -24.18 11.15 10.08
N ARG A 69 -23.66 10.81 11.28
CA ARG A 69 -23.88 11.66 12.47
C ARG A 69 -23.25 13.05 12.36
N ALA A 70 -22.14 13.17 11.62
CA ALA A 70 -21.48 14.45 11.41
C ALA A 70 -22.24 15.33 10.41
N ASN A 71 -22.98 14.73 9.48
CA ASN A 71 -23.82 15.43 8.51
C ASN A 71 -24.93 14.52 8.00
N GLU A 72 -26.12 14.61 8.61
CA GLU A 72 -27.28 13.79 8.24
C GLU A 72 -27.93 14.22 6.91
N ALA A 73 -27.62 15.43 6.43
CA ALA A 73 -28.12 15.96 5.16
C ALA A 73 -27.27 15.48 3.96
N ALA A 74 -26.04 15.04 4.19
CA ALA A 74 -25.15 14.59 3.12
C ALA A 74 -25.61 13.26 2.52
N GLN A 75 -25.48 13.15 1.21
CA GLN A 75 -25.61 11.88 0.52
C GLN A 75 -24.34 11.04 0.66
N ILE A 76 -24.40 9.89 1.34
CA ILE A 76 -23.24 8.99 1.46
C ILE A 76 -23.21 8.03 0.26
N VAL A 77 -22.12 8.08 -0.49
CA VAL A 77 -21.81 7.13 -1.57
C VAL A 77 -20.71 6.20 -1.14
N VAL A 78 -20.99 4.90 -1.07
CA VAL A 78 -20.01 3.89 -0.71
C VAL A 78 -19.52 3.19 -1.98
N THR A 79 -18.21 3.19 -2.20
CA THR A 79 -17.56 2.45 -3.28
C THR A 79 -16.45 1.54 -2.75
N GLY A 80 -15.74 0.82 -3.59
CA GLY A 80 -14.56 0.04 -3.21
C GLY A 80 -14.83 -1.45 -3.04
N CYS A 81 -13.86 -2.16 -2.47
CA CYS A 81 -13.89 -3.62 -2.41
C CYS A 81 -15.03 -4.16 -1.53
N ALA A 82 -15.43 -3.46 -0.46
CA ALA A 82 -16.56 -3.90 0.35
C ALA A 82 -17.90 -3.66 -0.36
N ALA A 83 -18.05 -2.54 -1.08
CA ALA A 83 -19.21 -2.27 -1.91
C ALA A 83 -19.47 -3.36 -2.97
N GLN A 84 -18.42 -3.98 -3.51
CA GLN A 84 -18.54 -5.06 -4.50
C GLN A 84 -19.21 -6.33 -3.93
N VAL A 85 -18.87 -6.72 -2.69
CA VAL A 85 -19.24 -8.03 -2.14
C VAL A 85 -20.23 -7.95 -0.97
N MET A 86 -20.51 -6.74 -0.49
CA MET A 86 -21.39 -6.48 0.66
C MET A 86 -22.36 -5.33 0.37
N GLY A 87 -22.72 -5.12 -0.91
CA GLY A 87 -23.52 -3.97 -1.33
C GLY A 87 -24.85 -3.85 -0.59
N ASP A 88 -25.59 -4.96 -0.50
CA ASP A 88 -26.90 -4.99 0.17
C ASP A 88 -26.78 -4.61 1.66
N GLU A 89 -25.83 -5.20 2.38
CA GLU A 89 -25.61 -4.88 3.81
C GLU A 89 -25.19 -3.42 4.03
N LEU A 90 -24.40 -2.85 3.11
CA LEU A 90 -23.92 -1.48 3.22
C LEU A 90 -25.00 -0.47 2.85
N LYS A 91 -25.95 -0.84 1.98
CA LYS A 91 -27.08 0.01 1.58
C LYS A 91 -28.03 0.28 2.75
N GLU A 92 -28.16 -0.66 3.68
CA GLU A 92 -28.99 -0.52 4.89
C GLU A 92 -28.36 0.40 5.96
N LEU A 93 -27.15 0.94 5.73
CA LEU A 93 -26.53 1.87 6.67
C LEU A 93 -27.13 3.29 6.53
N PRO A 94 -27.23 4.04 7.63
CA PRO A 94 -27.84 5.37 7.61
C PRO A 94 -27.04 6.34 6.72
N GLY A 95 -27.77 7.15 5.96
CA GLY A 95 -27.24 8.16 5.04
C GLY A 95 -26.73 7.61 3.71
N VAL A 96 -26.64 6.29 3.56
CA VAL A 96 -26.17 5.67 2.31
C VAL A 96 -27.25 5.77 1.25
N THR A 97 -27.00 6.61 0.24
CA THR A 97 -27.92 6.82 -0.88
C THR A 97 -27.50 6.01 -2.12
N ARG A 98 -26.21 5.65 -2.22
CA ARG A 98 -25.67 4.95 -3.37
C ARG A 98 -24.55 3.98 -2.99
N ILE A 99 -24.64 2.76 -3.52
CA ILE A 99 -23.54 1.80 -3.55
C ILE A 99 -23.00 1.75 -4.97
N VAL A 100 -21.70 2.01 -5.14
CA VAL A 100 -21.01 1.84 -6.42
C VAL A 100 -19.98 0.73 -6.28
N PRO A 101 -20.24 -0.47 -6.83
CA PRO A 101 -19.27 -1.58 -6.82
C PRO A 101 -17.90 -1.19 -7.39
N GLN A 102 -16.87 -1.97 -7.08
CA GLN A 102 -15.49 -1.68 -7.49
C GLN A 102 -15.33 -1.70 -9.01
N ASP A 103 -16.01 -2.60 -9.71
CA ASP A 103 -15.98 -2.69 -11.19
C ASP A 103 -16.67 -1.50 -11.87
N ALA A 104 -17.68 -0.91 -11.22
CA ALA A 104 -18.41 0.26 -11.68
C ALA A 104 -17.81 1.59 -11.17
N LYS A 105 -16.68 1.58 -10.45
CA LYS A 105 -16.10 2.79 -9.80
C LYS A 105 -15.82 3.93 -10.79
N THR A 106 -15.50 3.61 -12.04
CA THR A 106 -15.28 4.61 -13.10
C THR A 106 -16.50 5.49 -13.36
N SER A 107 -17.72 4.98 -13.11
CA SER A 107 -18.95 5.77 -13.22
C SER A 107 -19.01 6.97 -12.25
N LEU A 108 -18.20 6.96 -11.19
CA LEU A 108 -18.13 8.09 -10.26
C LEU A 108 -17.46 9.32 -10.87
N LYS A 109 -16.69 9.17 -11.95
CA LYS A 109 -16.04 10.31 -12.62
C LYS A 109 -17.06 11.36 -13.06
N THR A 110 -18.21 10.92 -13.58
CA THR A 110 -19.29 11.75 -14.10
C THR A 110 -20.40 12.01 -13.08
N TRP A 111 -20.27 11.50 -11.85
CA TRP A 111 -21.26 11.69 -10.79
C TRP A 111 -20.78 12.71 -9.73
N PRO A 112 -21.68 13.52 -9.13
CA PRO A 112 -23.04 13.78 -9.59
C PRO A 112 -23.08 14.45 -10.97
N GLU A 113 -24.25 14.43 -11.59
CA GLU A 113 -24.51 15.17 -12.83
C GLU A 113 -24.28 16.67 -12.60
N LEU A 114 -23.68 17.34 -13.59
CA LEU A 114 -23.37 18.76 -13.54
C LEU A 114 -24.65 19.60 -13.43
N LYS A 115 -24.61 20.67 -12.62
CA LYS A 115 -25.70 21.67 -12.57
C LYS A 115 -25.66 22.53 -13.83
N GLU A 116 -26.81 23.14 -14.18
CA GLU A 116 -26.91 24.06 -15.31
C GLU A 116 -25.88 25.19 -15.20
N GLY A 117 -25.05 25.37 -16.24
CA GLY A 117 -23.94 26.33 -16.27
C GLY A 117 -22.55 25.75 -15.96
N MET A 118 -22.42 24.47 -15.58
CA MET A 118 -21.13 23.78 -15.46
C MET A 118 -20.82 22.99 -16.75
N THR A 119 -19.57 22.99 -17.19
CA THR A 119 -19.11 22.25 -18.38
C THR A 119 -18.17 21.12 -18.00
N GLU A 120 -18.33 19.94 -18.61
CA GLU A 120 -17.35 18.87 -18.48
C GLU A 120 -16.00 19.31 -19.08
N PRO A 121 -14.87 19.10 -18.41
CA PRO A 121 -13.57 19.45 -18.96
C PRO A 121 -13.25 18.60 -20.22
N GLU A 122 -12.77 19.25 -21.28
CA GLU A 122 -12.45 18.64 -22.59
C GLU A 122 -11.39 17.52 -22.51
N ASN A 123 -10.59 17.49 -21.44
CA ASN A 123 -9.55 16.49 -21.19
C ASN A 123 -9.75 15.84 -19.81
N ALA A 124 -10.86 15.12 -19.62
CA ALA A 124 -11.21 14.47 -18.36
C ALA A 124 -10.30 13.25 -18.05
N PHE A 125 -9.01 13.51 -17.80
CA PHE A 125 -7.94 12.64 -17.29
C PHE A 125 -7.79 11.26 -17.98
N PRO A 126 -6.54 10.77 -18.21
CA PRO A 126 -6.35 9.35 -18.53
C PRO A 126 -7.05 8.49 -17.48
N ASP A 127 -7.39 7.24 -17.83
CA ASP A 127 -7.97 6.30 -16.89
C ASP A 127 -7.09 6.14 -15.64
N PHE A 128 -7.48 6.88 -14.58
CA PHE A 128 -6.72 7.06 -13.37
C PHE A 128 -5.28 7.53 -13.65
N ALA A 129 -5.08 8.82 -13.94
CA ALA A 129 -3.81 9.48 -13.70
C ALA A 129 -3.91 10.38 -12.48
N VAL A 130 -2.85 10.46 -11.69
CA VAL A 130 -2.77 11.32 -10.50
C VAL A 130 -1.63 12.30 -10.65
N THR A 131 -1.92 13.59 -10.51
CA THR A 131 -0.93 14.66 -10.67
C THR A 131 -0.42 15.21 -9.34
N ASN A 132 -1.19 15.06 -8.25
CA ASN A 132 -0.81 15.58 -6.94
C ASN A 132 -1.36 14.74 -5.78
N TYR A 133 -0.92 15.04 -4.55
CA TYR A 133 -1.42 14.44 -3.31
C TYR A 133 -1.24 15.39 -2.12
N ASN A 134 -2.20 15.41 -1.19
CA ASN A 134 -2.06 16.11 0.10
C ASN A 134 -1.23 15.29 1.12
N ARG A 135 -0.07 14.77 0.70
CA ARG A 135 0.87 14.00 1.53
C ARG A 135 2.28 14.10 0.95
N ALA A 136 3.27 13.65 1.71
CA ALA A 136 4.67 13.70 1.29
C ALA A 136 5.07 12.68 0.21
N ARG A 137 4.33 11.57 0.14
CA ARG A 137 4.68 10.42 -0.70
C ARG A 137 3.53 10.11 -1.63
N ALA A 138 3.81 10.10 -2.92
CA ALA A 138 2.81 9.82 -3.93
C ALA A 138 2.73 8.32 -4.16
N VAL A 139 1.53 7.81 -4.42
CA VAL A 139 1.33 6.44 -4.88
C VAL A 139 1.24 6.48 -6.40
N VAL A 140 1.95 5.58 -7.07
CA VAL A 140 1.82 5.32 -8.51
C VAL A 140 1.25 3.92 -8.64
N LYS A 141 -0.02 3.80 -9.02
CA LYS A 141 -0.62 2.49 -9.26
C LYS A 141 -0.09 1.98 -10.59
N VAL A 142 0.52 0.80 -10.63
CA VAL A 142 1.07 0.20 -11.86
C VAL A 142 0.25 -1.01 -12.33
N GLN A 143 -0.46 -1.66 -11.41
CA GLN A 143 -1.19 -2.90 -11.63
C GLN A 143 -2.41 -2.97 -10.71
N ASP A 144 -3.51 -3.57 -11.17
CA ASP A 144 -4.73 -3.78 -10.40
C ASP A 144 -5.31 -5.18 -10.63
N GLY A 145 -6.15 -5.65 -9.71
CA GLY A 145 -6.73 -7.00 -9.75
C GLY A 145 -5.69 -8.11 -9.54
N CYS A 146 -6.16 -9.36 -9.53
CA CYS A 146 -5.27 -10.50 -9.33
C CYS A 146 -5.93 -11.76 -9.87
N SER A 147 -5.25 -12.44 -10.81
CA SER A 147 -5.70 -13.73 -11.35
C SER A 147 -5.16 -14.92 -10.55
N HIS A 148 -4.32 -14.68 -9.54
CA HIS A 148 -3.79 -15.73 -8.67
C HIS A 148 -4.81 -16.11 -7.60
N ARG A 149 -5.00 -17.41 -7.39
CA ARG A 149 -6.07 -17.99 -6.58
C ARG A 149 -5.57 -18.40 -5.19
N CYS A 150 -5.00 -17.45 -4.45
CA CYS A 150 -4.74 -17.68 -3.03
C CYS A 150 -6.04 -18.07 -2.31
N THR A 151 -6.03 -19.18 -1.58
CA THR A 151 -7.26 -19.79 -1.04
C THR A 151 -7.97 -18.89 -0.03
N TYR A 152 -7.27 -17.95 0.61
CA TYR A 152 -7.81 -17.00 1.59
C TYR A 152 -8.15 -15.62 1.03
N CYS A 153 -7.83 -15.34 -0.24
CA CYS A 153 -7.83 -13.98 -0.75
C CYS A 153 -9.18 -13.60 -1.39
N ILE A 154 -9.77 -12.49 -0.93
CA ILE A 154 -11.02 -11.95 -1.48
C ILE A 154 -10.80 -11.12 -2.75
N VAL A 155 -9.56 -10.71 -3.02
CA VAL A 155 -9.23 -9.76 -4.10
C VAL A 155 -9.81 -10.17 -5.45
N PRO A 156 -9.70 -11.43 -5.93
CA PRO A 156 -10.26 -11.81 -7.23
C PRO A 156 -11.77 -11.57 -7.33
N LEU A 157 -12.52 -11.70 -6.21
CA LEU A 157 -13.96 -11.42 -6.16
C LEU A 157 -14.27 -9.92 -6.14
N THR A 158 -13.34 -9.11 -5.64
CA THR A 158 -13.55 -7.66 -5.46
C THR A 158 -12.99 -6.80 -6.58
N ARG A 159 -11.90 -7.20 -7.23
CA ARG A 159 -11.14 -6.38 -8.21
C ARG A 159 -10.98 -7.05 -9.57
N GLY A 160 -11.37 -8.32 -9.68
CA GLY A 160 -11.30 -9.11 -10.90
C GLY A 160 -9.87 -9.54 -11.27
N ARG A 161 -9.71 -9.88 -12.55
CA ARG A 161 -8.42 -10.31 -13.15
C ARG A 161 -7.37 -9.21 -13.09
N SER A 162 -6.10 -9.62 -13.17
CA SER A 162 -4.98 -8.68 -13.29
C SER A 162 -5.14 -7.79 -14.52
N ARG A 163 -4.87 -6.50 -14.34
CA ARG A 163 -4.77 -5.48 -15.39
C ARG A 163 -3.55 -4.61 -15.10
N SER A 164 -2.70 -4.41 -16.08
CA SER A 164 -1.55 -3.50 -16.01
C SER A 164 -1.84 -2.17 -16.67
N ARG A 165 -1.21 -1.10 -16.16
CA ARG A 165 -1.05 0.14 -16.92
C ARG A 165 0.10 0.01 -17.89
N SER A 166 0.05 0.77 -18.98
CA SER A 166 1.18 0.84 -19.91
C SER A 166 2.40 1.45 -19.22
N ILE A 167 3.60 1.00 -19.63
CA ILE A 167 4.86 1.54 -19.12
C ILE A 167 4.97 3.04 -19.40
N ALA A 168 4.52 3.48 -20.58
CA ALA A 168 4.53 4.89 -20.99
C ALA A 168 3.68 5.77 -20.06
N ASP A 169 2.48 5.33 -19.69
CA ASP A 169 1.61 6.07 -18.75
C ASP A 169 2.22 6.13 -17.35
N ILE A 170 2.84 5.03 -16.89
CA ILE A 170 3.50 4.97 -15.58
C ILE A 170 4.69 5.93 -15.53
N ILE A 171 5.53 5.95 -16.57
CA ILE A 171 6.66 6.89 -16.67
C ILE A 171 6.17 8.33 -16.70
N THR A 172 5.10 8.60 -17.44
CA THR A 172 4.50 9.94 -17.56
C THR A 172 4.01 10.43 -16.20
N GLU A 173 3.22 9.62 -15.50
CA GLU A 173 2.72 9.95 -14.15
C GLU A 173 3.88 10.13 -13.15
N ALA A 174 4.86 9.22 -13.15
CA ALA A 174 6.01 9.34 -12.28
C ALA A 174 6.80 10.63 -12.53
N ARG A 175 6.99 11.02 -13.80
CA ARG A 175 7.63 12.28 -14.19
C ARG A 175 6.85 13.48 -13.66
N THR A 176 5.54 13.53 -13.91
CA THR A 176 4.67 14.62 -13.44
C THR A 176 4.72 14.78 -11.92
N LEU A 177 4.70 13.69 -11.17
CA LEU A 177 4.78 13.74 -9.70
C LEU A 177 6.15 14.23 -9.22
N LEU A 178 7.25 13.78 -9.83
CA LEU A 178 8.59 14.27 -9.47
C LEU A 178 8.74 15.78 -9.74
N GLU A 179 8.22 16.23 -10.87
CA GLU A 179 8.21 17.64 -11.28
C GLU A 179 7.30 18.49 -10.38
N SER A 180 6.24 17.89 -9.82
CA SER A 180 5.36 18.48 -8.80
C SER A 180 5.95 18.47 -7.38
N GLY A 181 7.24 18.15 -7.24
CA GLY A 181 7.98 18.26 -5.99
C GLY A 181 8.00 17.00 -5.11
N PHE A 182 7.42 15.88 -5.55
CA PHE A 182 7.53 14.63 -4.79
C PHE A 182 8.95 14.08 -4.83
N ARG A 183 9.41 13.52 -3.71
CA ARG A 183 10.75 12.92 -3.57
C ARG A 183 10.72 11.42 -3.24
N GLU A 184 9.55 10.87 -2.92
CA GLU A 184 9.33 9.42 -2.84
C GLU A 184 8.01 9.04 -3.53
N LEU A 185 8.12 8.15 -4.52
CA LEU A 185 7.00 7.58 -5.27
C LEU A 185 6.85 6.11 -4.90
N ILE A 186 5.65 5.69 -4.53
CA ILE A 186 5.37 4.31 -4.09
C ILE A 186 4.73 3.53 -5.24
N LEU A 187 5.53 2.68 -5.89
CA LEU A 187 5.07 1.80 -6.97
C LEU A 187 4.17 0.71 -6.39
N SER A 188 2.88 0.82 -6.69
CA SER A 188 1.82 0.04 -6.03
C SER A 188 1.06 -0.83 -7.01
N GLY A 189 0.85 -2.08 -6.64
CA GLY A 189 -0.05 -2.99 -7.32
C GLY A 189 -0.74 -3.91 -6.34
N VAL A 190 -1.70 -4.67 -6.84
CA VAL A 190 -2.39 -5.70 -6.06
C VAL A 190 -1.52 -6.96 -5.98
N ASN A 191 -0.88 -7.34 -7.08
CA ASN A 191 0.14 -8.37 -7.15
C ASN A 191 1.14 -8.03 -8.26
N LEU A 192 2.26 -7.42 -7.89
CA LEU A 192 3.26 -6.92 -8.84
C LEU A 192 3.84 -8.02 -9.75
N ARG A 193 3.88 -9.28 -9.32
CA ARG A 193 4.33 -10.40 -10.17
C ARG A 193 3.45 -10.63 -11.41
N GLN A 194 2.23 -10.09 -11.41
CA GLN A 194 1.31 -10.18 -12.55
C GLN A 194 1.37 -8.97 -13.47
N PHE A 195 2.21 -7.97 -13.16
CA PHE A 195 2.40 -6.85 -14.06
C PHE A 195 2.85 -7.33 -15.45
N GLY A 196 2.24 -6.74 -16.48
CA GLY A 196 2.66 -6.76 -17.87
C GLY A 196 2.29 -8.04 -18.62
N ARG A 197 1.72 -9.05 -17.95
CA ARG A 197 1.22 -10.28 -18.61
C ARG A 197 0.09 -10.05 -19.61
N ASP A 198 -0.61 -8.93 -19.46
CA ASP A 198 -1.69 -8.47 -20.33
C ASP A 198 -1.25 -7.37 -21.32
N LEU A 199 0.04 -7.02 -21.33
CA LEU A 199 0.62 -6.04 -22.26
C LEU A 199 1.35 -6.74 -23.41
N ASP A 200 1.48 -6.04 -24.53
CA ASP A 200 2.28 -6.49 -25.67
C ASP A 200 3.76 -6.68 -25.26
N GLY A 201 4.38 -7.75 -25.76
CA GLY A 201 5.74 -8.14 -25.37
C GLY A 201 5.85 -8.77 -23.97
N THR A 202 4.77 -8.79 -23.20
CA THR A 202 4.69 -9.42 -21.87
C THR A 202 5.81 -9.03 -20.89
N PRO A 203 6.16 -7.74 -20.74
CA PRO A 203 7.19 -7.32 -19.79
C PRO A 203 6.80 -7.74 -18.37
N ASP A 204 7.79 -7.99 -17.50
CA ASP A 204 7.53 -8.19 -16.08
C ASP A 204 7.72 -6.90 -15.27
N PHE A 205 7.50 -6.98 -13.96
CA PHE A 205 7.64 -5.82 -13.08
C PHE A 205 9.07 -5.26 -13.05
N TRP A 206 10.09 -6.11 -13.23
CA TRP A 206 11.48 -5.67 -13.21
C TRP A 206 11.86 -4.94 -14.50
N ASP A 207 11.27 -5.31 -15.65
CA ASP A 207 11.38 -4.51 -16.88
C ASP A 207 10.81 -3.09 -16.68
N LEU A 208 9.67 -2.95 -15.99
CA LEU A 208 9.13 -1.63 -15.65
C LEU A 208 10.10 -0.82 -14.79
N ILE A 209 10.79 -1.44 -13.83
CA ILE A 209 11.77 -0.73 -13.00
C ILE A 209 12.95 -0.25 -13.86
N ASP A 210 13.47 -1.08 -14.76
CA ASP A 210 14.53 -0.68 -15.68
C ASP A 210 14.10 0.49 -16.58
N GLU A 211 12.89 0.46 -17.12
CA GLU A 211 12.35 1.54 -17.95
C GLU A 211 12.18 2.86 -17.15
N LEU A 212 11.75 2.77 -15.89
CA LEU A 212 11.68 3.94 -15.00
C LEU A 212 13.07 4.51 -14.68
N GLU A 213 14.05 3.65 -14.39
CA GLU A 213 15.43 4.05 -14.17
C GLU A 213 16.04 4.72 -15.42
N ASN A 214 15.85 4.12 -16.60
CA ASN A 214 16.32 4.68 -17.86
C ASN A 214 15.70 6.05 -18.15
N ALA A 215 14.38 6.19 -17.94
CA ALA A 215 13.64 7.40 -18.26
C ALA A 215 13.84 8.56 -17.26
N LEU A 216 14.14 8.25 -16.00
CA LEU A 216 14.10 9.23 -14.88
C LEU A 216 15.40 9.28 -14.06
N GLY A 217 16.19 8.20 -14.03
CA GLY A 217 17.38 8.04 -13.19
C GLY A 217 18.43 9.12 -13.39
N LYS A 218 18.74 9.48 -14.64
CA LYS A 218 19.72 10.54 -14.94
C LYS A 218 19.37 11.89 -14.32
N LYS A 219 18.08 12.24 -14.23
CA LYS A 219 17.61 13.54 -13.69
C LYS A 219 17.41 13.47 -12.18
N TRP A 220 16.88 12.35 -11.68
CA TRP A 220 16.30 12.23 -10.35
C TRP A 220 17.06 11.30 -9.39
N GLY A 221 18.02 10.50 -9.87
CA GLY A 221 18.90 9.70 -9.02
C GLY A 221 19.57 10.55 -7.94
N GLY A 222 19.57 10.06 -6.70
CA GLY A 222 20.05 10.79 -5.52
C GLY A 222 19.16 11.95 -5.04
N LYS A 223 18.16 12.38 -5.82
CA LYS A 223 17.23 13.46 -5.48
C LYS A 223 15.84 12.94 -5.10
N ALA A 224 15.44 11.80 -5.63
CA ALA A 224 14.18 11.15 -5.35
C ALA A 224 14.33 9.63 -5.44
N ARG A 225 13.33 8.91 -4.93
CA ARG A 225 13.35 7.45 -4.94
C ARG A 225 11.99 6.81 -5.22
N PHE A 226 12.02 5.63 -5.80
CA PHE A 226 10.92 4.70 -5.86
C PHE A 226 10.94 3.80 -4.63
N ARG A 227 9.78 3.61 -4.01
CA ARG A 227 9.56 2.58 -3.01
C ARG A 227 8.62 1.54 -3.59
N ILE A 228 9.03 0.29 -3.55
CA ILE A 228 8.18 -0.80 -4.02
C ILE A 228 7.19 -1.17 -2.91
N SER A 229 5.93 -1.36 -3.27
CA SER A 229 4.93 -1.94 -2.36
C SER A 229 5.16 -3.44 -2.13
N SER A 230 4.09 -4.23 -1.96
CA SER A 230 4.22 -5.65 -1.61
C SER A 230 4.64 -6.50 -2.82
N LEU A 231 5.78 -7.18 -2.71
CA LEU A 231 6.32 -8.12 -3.68
C LEU A 231 5.88 -9.54 -3.34
N GLU A 232 5.47 -10.29 -4.34
CA GLU A 232 5.31 -11.75 -4.26
C GLU A 232 6.70 -12.42 -4.28
N PRO A 233 7.05 -13.27 -3.30
CA PRO A 233 8.34 -13.98 -3.27
C PRO A 233 8.74 -14.68 -4.57
N GLY A 234 7.78 -15.26 -5.31
CA GLY A 234 8.05 -15.93 -6.59
C GLY A 234 8.48 -15.02 -7.75
N GLN A 235 8.73 -13.72 -7.52
CA GLN A 235 9.39 -12.81 -8.48
C GLN A 235 10.78 -12.36 -8.03
N LEU A 236 11.26 -12.80 -6.87
CA LEU A 236 12.56 -12.44 -6.29
C LEU A 236 13.62 -13.46 -6.72
N GLY A 237 14.19 -13.25 -7.91
CA GLY A 237 15.24 -14.10 -8.49
C GLY A 237 16.40 -13.28 -9.04
N SER A 238 17.19 -13.87 -9.94
CA SER A 238 18.41 -13.25 -10.47
C SER A 238 18.16 -11.90 -11.16
N LYS A 239 17.09 -11.79 -11.96
CA LYS A 239 16.72 -10.51 -12.61
C LYS A 239 16.41 -9.42 -11.58
N ALA A 240 15.71 -9.76 -10.51
CA ALA A 240 15.46 -8.82 -9.42
C ALA A 240 16.77 -8.34 -8.78
N LEU A 241 17.69 -9.25 -8.46
CA LEU A 241 19.02 -8.87 -7.92
C LEU A 241 19.77 -7.96 -8.89
N GLU A 242 19.79 -8.28 -10.17
CA GLU A 242 20.47 -7.48 -11.20
C GLU A 242 19.93 -6.05 -11.22
N VAL A 243 18.61 -5.89 -11.34
CA VAL A 243 17.94 -4.58 -11.37
C VAL A 243 18.19 -3.80 -10.08
N LEU A 244 18.03 -4.44 -8.92
CA LEU A 244 18.25 -3.80 -7.62
C LEU A 244 19.72 -3.38 -7.42
N SER A 245 20.67 -4.14 -7.99
CA SER A 245 22.10 -3.86 -7.84
C SER A 245 22.59 -2.64 -8.61
N ARG A 246 21.96 -2.32 -9.75
CA ARG A 246 22.30 -1.15 -10.58
C ARG A 246 21.41 0.06 -10.32
N SER A 247 20.33 -0.10 -9.57
CA SER A 247 19.30 0.92 -9.40
C SER A 247 19.81 2.13 -8.60
N ALA A 248 19.58 3.33 -9.12
CA ALA A 248 19.89 4.60 -8.46
C ALA A 248 18.67 5.25 -7.80
N MET A 249 17.46 4.80 -8.16
CA MET A 249 16.20 5.36 -7.66
C MET A 249 15.46 4.41 -6.72
N ILE A 250 15.70 3.11 -6.69
CA ILE A 250 14.98 2.21 -5.76
C ILE A 250 15.51 2.41 -4.34
N ALA A 251 14.60 2.71 -3.42
CA ALA A 251 14.92 2.77 -2.00
C ALA A 251 15.41 1.37 -1.54
N PRO A 252 16.49 1.26 -0.73
CA PRO A 252 16.97 0.01 -0.14
C PRO A 252 15.97 -0.53 0.90
N GLN A 253 14.82 -0.98 0.41
CA GLN A 253 13.74 -1.52 1.19
C GLN A 253 12.82 -2.37 0.33
N LEU A 254 12.58 -3.61 0.77
CA LEU A 254 11.59 -4.50 0.18
C LEU A 254 10.48 -4.79 1.18
N HIS A 255 9.29 -5.07 0.67
CA HIS A 255 8.17 -5.58 1.46
C HIS A 255 7.67 -6.85 0.77
N ILE A 256 7.70 -7.98 1.45
CA ILE A 256 7.34 -9.26 0.85
C ILE A 256 6.01 -9.78 1.38
N SER A 257 5.13 -10.22 0.49
CA SER A 257 3.87 -10.85 0.86
C SER A 257 4.08 -12.31 1.31
N LEU A 258 4.96 -12.58 2.27
CA LEU A 258 5.41 -13.94 2.66
C LEU A 258 4.27 -14.91 2.98
N GLN A 259 3.27 -14.45 3.75
CA GLN A 259 2.16 -15.18 4.35
C GLN A 259 2.53 -16.23 5.40
N SER A 260 3.46 -17.13 5.10
CA SER A 260 3.90 -18.19 6.02
C SER A 260 5.36 -18.57 5.73
N GLY A 261 6.08 -18.98 6.77
CA GLY A 261 7.42 -19.56 6.65
C GLY A 261 7.41 -21.09 6.49
N SER A 262 6.23 -21.71 6.35
CA SER A 262 6.05 -23.14 6.16
C SER A 262 5.59 -23.45 4.73
N ASP A 263 6.35 -24.27 4.01
CA ASP A 263 6.06 -24.64 2.62
C ASP A 263 4.74 -25.42 2.47
N SER A 264 4.38 -26.25 3.45
CA SER A 264 3.13 -27.01 3.45
C SER A 264 1.93 -26.08 3.67
N VAL A 265 2.04 -25.11 4.59
CA VAL A 265 1.03 -24.05 4.76
C VAL A 265 0.89 -23.22 3.49
N LEU A 266 2.01 -22.79 2.89
CA LEU A 266 2.00 -22.04 1.63
C LEU A 266 1.32 -22.81 0.50
N LYS A 267 1.56 -24.12 0.40
CA LYS A 267 0.87 -24.98 -0.57
C LYS A 267 -0.65 -24.94 -0.34
N ARG A 268 -1.12 -25.06 0.90
CA ARG A 268 -2.56 -24.97 1.24
C ARG A 268 -3.14 -23.57 1.02
N MET A 269 -2.31 -22.54 1.13
CA MET A 269 -2.66 -21.16 0.80
C MET A 269 -2.81 -20.92 -0.72
N GLY A 270 -2.46 -21.89 -1.58
CA GLY A 270 -2.42 -21.72 -3.04
C GLY A 270 -1.14 -21.05 -3.54
N ARG A 271 -0.09 -21.02 -2.71
CA ARG A 271 1.19 -20.30 -2.92
C ARG A 271 2.38 -21.26 -3.08
N GLY A 272 2.14 -22.50 -3.47
CA GLY A 272 3.18 -23.52 -3.64
C GLY A 272 4.12 -23.32 -4.84
N HIS A 273 3.97 -22.23 -5.60
CA HIS A 273 4.82 -21.88 -6.74
C HIS A 273 6.13 -21.18 -6.35
N TYR A 274 6.30 -20.86 -5.06
CA TYR A 274 7.60 -20.50 -4.49
C TYR A 274 7.85 -21.32 -3.22
N LYS A 275 9.08 -21.26 -2.74
CA LYS A 275 9.58 -21.99 -1.58
C LYS A 275 10.30 -21.04 -0.64
N THR A 276 10.31 -21.36 0.64
CA THR A 276 10.89 -20.49 1.67
C THR A 276 12.42 -20.45 1.58
N ALA A 277 13.08 -21.59 1.34
CA ALA A 277 14.54 -21.66 1.25
C ALA A 277 15.14 -20.78 0.12
N PRO A 278 14.69 -20.87 -1.16
CA PRO A 278 15.18 -19.98 -2.22
C PRO A 278 14.98 -18.49 -1.94
N LEU A 279 13.95 -18.13 -1.17
CA LEU A 279 13.76 -16.75 -0.76
C LEU A 279 14.82 -16.31 0.27
N LEU A 280 15.24 -17.17 1.19
CA LEU A 280 16.37 -16.86 2.08
C LEU A 280 17.66 -16.69 1.28
N ASP A 281 17.93 -17.58 0.32
CA ASP A 281 19.11 -17.47 -0.55
C ASP A 281 19.11 -16.14 -1.34
N PHE A 282 17.94 -15.67 -1.78
CA PHE A 282 17.81 -14.35 -2.40
C PHE A 282 18.13 -13.23 -1.42
N LEU A 283 17.63 -13.30 -0.19
CA LEU A 283 17.85 -12.27 0.84
C LEU A 283 19.30 -12.21 1.29
N GLU A 284 20.00 -13.34 1.31
CA GLU A 284 21.45 -13.42 1.54
C GLU A 284 22.21 -12.70 0.44
N LYS A 285 21.95 -13.01 -0.83
CA LYS A 285 22.57 -12.31 -1.98
C LYS A 285 22.21 -10.82 -2.04
N LEU A 286 21.00 -10.46 -1.62
CA LEU A 286 20.59 -9.07 -1.54
C LEU A 286 21.41 -8.30 -0.48
N HIS A 287 21.89 -8.97 0.57
CA HIS A 287 22.74 -8.35 1.57
C HIS A 287 24.09 -7.88 0.99
N ASP A 288 24.64 -8.62 0.02
CA ASP A 288 25.87 -8.21 -0.69
C ASP A 288 25.65 -6.95 -1.55
N VAL A 289 24.43 -6.76 -2.05
CA VAL A 289 24.02 -5.60 -2.85
C VAL A 289 23.67 -4.41 -1.95
N TRP A 290 22.89 -4.66 -0.91
CA TRP A 290 22.46 -3.68 0.09
C TRP A 290 22.86 -4.17 1.48
N PRO A 291 24.03 -3.75 1.99
CA PRO A 291 24.48 -4.16 3.34
C PRO A 291 23.51 -3.74 4.45
N THR A 292 22.77 -2.66 4.23
CA THR A 292 21.69 -2.21 5.10
C THR A 292 20.46 -1.91 4.26
N TYR A 293 19.34 -2.58 4.57
CA TYR A 293 18.06 -2.36 3.92
C TYR A 293 16.90 -2.65 4.88
N GLY A 294 15.74 -2.05 4.60
CA GLY A 294 14.50 -2.40 5.29
C GLY A 294 13.87 -3.65 4.69
N LEU A 295 13.47 -4.62 5.51
CA LEU A 295 12.71 -5.78 5.03
C LEU A 295 11.40 -5.92 5.80
N GLY A 296 10.31 -5.65 5.10
CA GLY A 296 8.96 -5.86 5.59
C GLY A 296 8.38 -7.19 5.16
N ALA A 297 7.43 -7.73 5.91
CA ALA A 297 6.60 -8.84 5.44
C ALA A 297 5.12 -8.73 5.84
N ASP A 298 4.23 -9.32 5.04
CA ASP A 298 2.87 -9.68 5.46
C ASP A 298 2.85 -11.16 5.87
N ILE A 299 2.39 -11.48 7.09
CA ILE A 299 2.36 -12.84 7.66
C ILE A 299 0.95 -13.14 8.20
N LEU A 300 0.43 -14.34 7.89
CA LEU A 300 -0.90 -14.79 8.26
C LEU A 300 -0.83 -16.06 9.12
N MET A 301 -1.17 -15.93 10.40
CA MET A 301 -1.03 -17.01 11.38
C MET A 301 -2.33 -17.75 11.65
N GLY A 302 -2.21 -19.06 11.85
CA GLY A 302 -3.32 -19.94 12.20
C GLY A 302 -4.23 -20.24 11.01
N PHE A 303 -3.63 -20.49 9.85
CA PHE A 303 -4.33 -20.91 8.65
C PHE A 303 -5.04 -22.28 8.87
N PRO A 304 -6.12 -22.62 8.14
CA PRO A 304 -6.80 -23.91 8.31
C PRO A 304 -5.83 -25.10 8.19
N GLY A 305 -5.82 -25.93 9.23
CA GLY A 305 -4.95 -27.11 9.37
C GLY A 305 -3.50 -26.80 9.77
N GLU A 306 -3.14 -25.57 10.13
CA GLU A 306 -1.77 -25.22 10.57
C GLU A 306 -1.40 -25.95 11.88
N THR A 307 -0.40 -26.83 11.83
CA THR A 307 0.07 -27.60 12.98
C THR A 307 1.01 -26.80 13.87
N GLU A 308 1.49 -27.39 14.97
CA GLU A 308 2.49 -26.75 15.83
C GLU A 308 3.87 -26.73 15.15
N GLU A 309 4.23 -27.80 14.45
CA GLU A 309 5.48 -27.91 13.71
C GLU A 309 5.57 -26.83 12.62
N GLU A 310 4.50 -26.63 11.84
CA GLU A 310 4.44 -25.59 10.80
C GLU A 310 4.46 -24.16 11.37
N PHE A 311 3.94 -23.99 12.59
CA PHE A 311 4.10 -22.73 13.32
C PHE A 311 5.57 -22.51 13.70
N GLN A 312 6.26 -23.54 14.20
CA GLN A 312 7.68 -23.46 14.53
C GLN A 312 8.56 -23.24 13.28
N GLU A 313 8.21 -23.82 12.12
CA GLU A 313 8.86 -23.50 10.84
C GLU A 313 8.75 -22.01 10.51
N THR A 314 7.57 -21.41 10.71
CA THR A 314 7.37 -19.98 10.51
C THR A 314 8.19 -19.14 11.49
N MET A 315 8.24 -19.52 12.77
CA MET A 315 9.08 -18.85 13.77
C MET A 315 10.57 -18.92 13.41
N ALA A 316 11.05 -20.09 12.97
CA ALA A 316 12.43 -20.28 12.52
C ALA A 316 12.75 -19.41 11.30
N TYR A 317 11.83 -19.33 10.33
CA TYR A 317 11.98 -18.47 9.16
C TYR A 317 12.09 -17.00 9.53
N VAL A 318 11.20 -16.50 10.39
CA VAL A 318 11.21 -15.10 10.86
C VAL A 318 12.47 -14.78 11.65
N LYS A 319 12.99 -15.73 12.41
CA LYS A 319 14.26 -15.60 13.12
C LYS A 319 15.43 -15.44 12.13
N ALA A 320 15.50 -16.29 11.11
CA ALA A 320 16.58 -16.31 10.12
C ALA A 320 16.57 -15.10 9.16
N ALA A 321 15.41 -14.72 8.63
CA ALA A 321 15.30 -13.61 7.69
C ALA A 321 15.59 -12.25 8.37
N PRO A 322 16.21 -11.28 7.68
CA PRO A 322 16.57 -9.98 8.25
C PRO A 322 15.38 -8.99 8.32
N PHE A 323 14.21 -9.46 8.76
CA PHE A 323 13.03 -8.60 8.89
C PHE A 323 13.27 -7.44 9.85
N THR A 324 12.87 -6.25 9.42
CA THR A 324 12.91 -5.01 10.22
C THR A 324 11.51 -4.58 10.67
N TYR A 325 10.47 -5.05 9.98
CA TYR A 325 9.08 -4.90 10.37
C TYR A 325 8.23 -6.00 9.72
N ALA A 326 7.02 -6.22 10.22
CA ALA A 326 6.03 -7.08 9.56
C ALA A 326 4.61 -6.72 9.97
N HIS A 327 3.67 -6.93 9.06
CA HIS A 327 2.26 -6.96 9.36
C HIS A 327 1.83 -8.41 9.62
N VAL A 328 1.63 -8.75 10.88
CA VAL A 328 1.20 -10.09 11.29
C VAL A 328 -0.29 -10.06 11.58
N PHE A 329 -1.06 -10.93 10.93
CA PHE A 329 -2.50 -11.03 11.08
C PHE A 329 -2.90 -12.45 11.50
N PRO A 330 -3.84 -12.63 12.43
CA PRO A 330 -4.50 -13.92 12.58
C PRO A 330 -5.40 -14.18 11.36
N TYR A 331 -5.47 -15.43 10.90
CA TYR A 331 -6.39 -15.82 9.84
C TYR A 331 -7.83 -15.49 10.22
N SER A 332 -8.53 -14.84 9.29
CA SER A 332 -9.96 -14.52 9.39
C SER A 332 -10.70 -15.18 8.24
N ILE A 333 -11.77 -15.90 8.58
CA ILE A 333 -12.66 -16.53 7.61
C ILE A 333 -13.34 -15.43 6.79
N ARG A 334 -13.40 -15.64 5.48
CA ARG A 334 -14.04 -14.71 4.53
C ARG A 334 -15.01 -15.47 3.65
N PRO A 335 -16.31 -15.14 3.72
CA PRO A 335 -17.30 -15.71 2.81
C PRO A 335 -16.86 -15.61 1.35
N GLY A 336 -17.08 -16.67 0.58
CA GLY A 336 -16.69 -16.77 -0.83
C GLY A 336 -15.25 -17.20 -1.10
N THR A 337 -14.37 -17.27 -0.09
CA THR A 337 -13.00 -17.77 -0.27
C THR A 337 -12.91 -19.28 -0.07
N ALA A 338 -12.01 -19.96 -0.78
CA ALA A 338 -11.83 -21.42 -0.65
C ALA A 338 -11.44 -21.84 0.78
N ALA A 339 -10.62 -21.04 1.46
CA ALA A 339 -10.19 -21.29 2.83
C ALA A 339 -11.33 -21.23 3.85
N ALA A 340 -12.46 -20.58 3.53
CA ALA A 340 -13.60 -20.48 4.43
C ALA A 340 -14.31 -21.82 4.64
N THR A 341 -14.25 -22.72 3.66
CA THR A 341 -14.87 -24.05 3.72
C THR A 341 -13.86 -25.17 4.01
N MET A 342 -12.58 -24.84 4.18
CA MET A 342 -11.55 -25.82 4.56
C MET A 342 -11.78 -26.34 5.98
N SER A 343 -11.58 -27.65 6.18
CA SER A 343 -11.54 -28.28 7.49
C SER A 343 -10.30 -27.85 8.29
N GLY A 344 -10.28 -28.17 9.60
CA GLY A 344 -9.13 -27.87 10.46
C GLY A 344 -9.03 -26.39 10.87
N GLN A 345 -10.15 -25.69 10.94
CA GLN A 345 -10.18 -24.31 11.43
C GLN A 345 -9.68 -24.23 12.87
N LEU A 346 -8.60 -23.47 13.11
CA LEU A 346 -8.10 -23.28 14.47
C LEU A 346 -8.99 -22.33 15.28
N GLN A 347 -9.00 -22.55 16.60
CA GLN A 347 -9.67 -21.67 17.54
C GLN A 347 -9.09 -20.25 17.50
N LYS A 348 -9.95 -19.24 17.70
CA LYS A 348 -9.55 -17.82 17.69
C LYS A 348 -8.42 -17.50 18.67
N LYS A 349 -8.39 -18.18 19.82
CA LYS A 349 -7.35 -18.03 20.85
C LYS A 349 -5.96 -18.43 20.30
N VAL A 350 -5.85 -19.64 19.75
CA VAL A 350 -4.60 -20.16 19.15
C VAL A 350 -4.10 -19.24 18.04
N LYS A 351 -4.97 -18.81 17.11
CA LYS A 351 -4.62 -17.87 16.02
C LYS A 351 -4.02 -16.57 16.57
N LYS A 352 -4.59 -16.04 17.66
CA LYS A 352 -4.12 -14.80 18.30
C LYS A 352 -2.80 -14.98 19.03
N GLU A 353 -2.62 -16.10 19.74
CA GLU A 353 -1.38 -16.42 20.46
C GLU A 353 -0.21 -16.57 19.49
N ARG A 354 -0.37 -17.35 18.41
CA ARG A 354 0.64 -17.49 17.35
C ARG A 354 0.97 -16.15 16.68
N ALA A 355 -0.06 -15.38 16.32
CA ALA A 355 0.15 -14.05 15.76
C ALA A 355 0.86 -13.09 16.74
N LYS A 356 0.64 -13.23 18.06
CA LYS A 356 1.35 -12.44 19.07
C LYS A 356 2.82 -12.83 19.13
N ALA A 357 3.13 -14.12 19.21
CA ALA A 357 4.50 -14.61 19.26
C ALA A 357 5.36 -14.12 18.09
N VAL A 358 4.82 -14.17 16.85
CA VAL A 358 5.52 -13.62 15.68
C VAL A 358 5.70 -12.10 15.78
N ARG A 359 4.70 -11.35 16.28
CA ARG A 359 4.83 -9.89 16.48
C ARG A 359 5.90 -9.55 17.50
N ASP A 360 5.96 -10.27 18.61
CA ASP A 360 6.95 -10.04 19.66
C ASP A 360 8.37 -10.22 19.09
N LEU A 361 8.62 -11.29 18.32
CA LEU A 361 9.89 -11.50 17.63
C LEU A 361 10.22 -10.39 16.62
N ILE A 362 9.22 -9.91 15.87
CA ILE A 362 9.40 -8.80 14.93
C ILE A 362 9.73 -7.49 15.67
N VAL A 363 9.20 -7.26 16.86
CA VAL A 363 9.56 -6.10 17.70
C VAL A 363 11.01 -6.18 18.11
N GLU A 364 11.49 -7.35 18.58
CA GLU A 364 12.90 -7.56 18.93
C GLU A 364 13.82 -7.27 17.73
N LYS A 365 13.48 -7.81 16.54
CA LYS A 365 14.25 -7.59 15.31
C LYS A 365 14.23 -6.12 14.87
N LYS A 366 13.08 -5.43 15.01
CA LYS A 366 12.99 -4.00 14.76
C LYS A 366 13.96 -3.24 15.66
N GLN A 367 13.96 -3.50 16.96
CA GLN A 367 14.87 -2.81 17.90
C GLN A 367 16.34 -3.05 17.55
N ALA A 368 16.71 -4.29 17.21
CA ALA A 368 18.07 -4.60 16.75
C ALA A 368 18.45 -3.81 15.48
N PHE A 369 17.53 -3.67 14.53
CA PHE A 369 17.76 -2.88 13.33
C PHE A 369 17.90 -1.38 13.63
N LEU A 370 17.07 -0.82 14.52
CA LEU A 370 17.19 0.57 14.94
C LEU A 370 18.53 0.84 15.63
N GLN A 371 18.95 -0.06 16.52
CA GLN A 371 20.24 0.04 17.20
C GLN A 371 21.40 -0.02 16.21
N LYS A 372 21.36 -0.94 15.23
CA LYS A 372 22.35 -1.01 14.14
C LYS A 372 22.51 0.34 13.43
N LEU A 373 21.40 1.00 13.08
CA LEU A 373 21.43 2.30 12.39
C LEU A 373 22.09 3.41 13.23
N ILE A 374 21.93 3.36 14.56
CA ILE A 374 22.56 4.31 15.50
C ILE A 374 24.06 4.02 15.61
N ASP A 375 24.42 2.74 15.81
CA ASP A 375 25.80 2.32 16.02
C ASP A 375 26.68 2.59 14.79
N GLU A 376 26.13 2.33 13.59
CA GLU A 376 26.83 2.57 12.32
C GLU A 376 26.85 4.05 11.91
N LYS A 377 26.05 4.91 12.56
CA LYS A 377 25.89 6.35 12.23
C LYS A 377 25.67 6.58 10.73
N LEU A 378 24.87 5.72 10.10
CA LEU A 378 24.60 5.84 8.67
C LEU A 378 23.81 7.12 8.37
N PRO A 379 24.21 7.89 7.34
CA PRO A 379 23.39 8.98 6.84
C PRO A 379 22.00 8.46 6.41
N LEU A 380 20.95 9.01 7.02
CA LEU A 380 19.57 8.68 6.69
C LEU A 380 19.01 9.71 5.73
N HIS A 381 18.56 9.26 4.57
CA HIS A 381 17.80 10.07 3.63
C HIS A 381 16.32 9.99 4.00
N ILE A 382 15.76 11.09 4.49
CA ILE A 382 14.46 11.13 5.15
C ILE A 382 13.51 12.02 4.34
N VAL A 383 12.38 11.45 3.92
CA VAL A 383 11.31 12.24 3.31
C VAL A 383 10.42 12.79 4.41
N LEU A 384 10.36 14.12 4.53
CA LEU A 384 9.55 14.79 5.54
C LEU A 384 8.06 14.62 5.26
N GLN A 385 7.34 14.13 6.27
CA GLN A 385 5.91 13.87 6.25
C GLN A 385 5.09 14.91 7.01
N SER A 386 5.68 15.55 8.01
CA SER A 386 5.09 16.67 8.75
C SER A 386 6.20 17.58 9.26
N ALA A 387 6.13 18.87 8.91
CA ALA A 387 7.06 19.87 9.45
C ALA A 387 6.71 20.22 10.90
N GLU A 388 5.42 20.26 11.24
CA GLU A 388 4.92 20.53 12.59
C GLU A 388 5.37 19.46 13.58
N GLU A 389 5.22 18.19 13.22
CA GLU A 389 5.68 17.06 14.05
C GLU A 389 7.17 16.76 13.88
N LYS A 390 7.88 17.50 13.01
CA LYS A 390 9.28 17.25 12.62
C LYS A 390 9.53 15.79 12.24
N LYS A 391 8.56 15.19 11.56
CA LYS A 391 8.48 13.74 11.33
C LYS A 391 8.69 13.40 9.86
N GLY A 392 9.46 12.36 9.60
CA GLY A 392 9.69 11.81 8.27
C GLY A 392 9.87 10.30 8.25
N VAL A 393 10.23 9.78 7.07
CA VAL A 393 10.53 8.36 6.87
C VAL A 393 11.82 8.16 6.09
N SER A 394 12.71 7.31 6.61
CA SER A 394 14.01 7.02 6.00
C SER A 394 13.90 6.12 4.76
N GLN A 395 15.02 5.98 4.04
CA GLN A 395 15.16 5.06 2.91
C GLN A 395 14.81 3.61 3.30
N PHE A 396 15.12 3.22 4.53
CA PHE A 396 14.88 1.88 5.09
C PHE A 396 13.45 1.68 5.62
N TYR A 397 12.55 2.66 5.44
CA TYR A 397 11.18 2.65 5.96
C TYR A 397 11.09 2.71 7.50
N THR A 398 12.02 3.42 8.11
CA THR A 398 12.00 3.74 9.55
C THR A 398 11.43 5.14 9.76
N GLU A 399 10.56 5.32 10.75
CA GLU A 399 10.10 6.66 11.15
C GLU A 399 11.26 7.43 11.79
N CYS A 400 11.41 8.70 11.42
CA CYS A 400 12.46 9.57 11.92
C CYS A 400 11.86 10.87 12.47
N TYR A 401 12.41 11.33 13.58
CA TYR A 401 11.98 12.53 14.30
C TYR A 401 13.18 13.46 14.47
N PHE A 402 13.11 14.66 13.87
CA PHE A 402 14.18 15.63 13.93
C PHE A 402 14.09 16.48 15.21
N ASP A 403 15.22 16.71 15.87
CA ASP A 403 15.30 17.71 16.95
C ASP A 403 14.99 19.11 16.40
N THR A 404 15.64 19.44 15.29
CA THR A 404 15.46 20.68 14.51
C THR A 404 15.46 20.33 13.03
N LEU A 405 14.53 20.91 12.27
CA LEU A 405 14.49 20.71 10.83
C LEU A 405 15.54 21.58 10.12
N PRO A 406 16.09 21.12 8.99
CA PRO A 406 16.90 21.97 8.13
C PRO A 406 16.13 23.24 7.72
N PHE A 407 16.83 24.35 7.58
CA PHE A 407 16.20 25.64 7.20
C PHE A 407 15.44 25.51 5.88
N GLY A 408 14.18 25.96 5.86
CA GLY A 408 13.30 25.91 4.69
C GLY A 408 12.77 24.51 4.35
N ALA A 409 13.03 23.48 5.17
CA ALA A 409 12.50 22.15 4.95
C ALA A 409 11.00 22.08 5.27
N GLY A 410 10.23 21.51 4.34
CA GLY A 410 8.80 21.31 4.45
C GLY A 410 8.36 19.93 3.95
N LEU A 411 7.05 19.78 3.74
CA LEU A 411 6.46 18.54 3.24
C LEU A 411 7.12 18.10 1.92
N ARG A 412 7.39 16.80 1.76
CA ARG A 412 8.03 16.17 0.58
C ARG A 412 9.53 16.41 0.44
N ASN A 413 10.15 17.34 1.18
CA ASN A 413 11.59 17.54 1.11
C ASN A 413 12.33 16.26 1.50
N LEU A 414 13.45 16.00 0.81
CA LEU A 414 14.40 14.96 1.16
C LEU A 414 15.50 15.62 2.00
N CYS A 415 15.58 15.21 3.26
CA CYS A 415 16.55 15.71 4.23
C CYS A 415 17.56 14.61 4.57
N THR A 416 18.75 15.00 4.99
CA THR A 416 19.74 14.07 5.55
C THR A 416 19.81 14.27 7.06
N GLY A 417 19.96 13.17 7.80
CA GLY A 417 20.22 13.22 9.23
C GLY A 417 20.88 11.95 9.72
N THR A 418 21.54 12.05 10.87
CA THR A 418 22.17 10.93 11.55
C THR A 418 21.32 10.49 12.73
N ALA A 419 21.11 9.18 12.87
CA ALA A 419 20.40 8.60 14.00
C ALA A 419 21.23 8.69 15.28
N VAL A 420 20.61 9.11 16.38
CA VAL A 420 21.29 9.26 17.68
C VAL A 420 20.66 8.44 18.79
N GLU A 421 19.37 8.13 18.68
CA GLU A 421 18.64 7.43 19.71
C GLU A 421 17.43 6.70 19.12
N SER A 422 17.08 5.56 19.72
CA SER A 422 15.87 4.84 19.35
C SER A 422 14.69 5.37 20.17
N GLU A 423 13.59 5.66 19.49
CA GLU A 423 12.32 5.98 20.12
C GLU A 423 11.35 4.80 19.96
N LYS A 424 10.25 4.82 20.73
CA LYS A 424 9.24 3.76 20.74
C LYS A 424 8.81 3.29 19.34
N ASN A 425 8.73 4.21 18.37
CA ASN A 425 8.26 3.92 17.02
C ASN A 425 9.30 4.13 15.91
N GLY A 426 10.48 4.71 16.20
CA GLY A 426 11.41 5.17 15.17
C GLY A 426 12.77 5.61 15.72
N LEU A 427 13.39 6.58 15.06
CA LEU A 427 14.69 7.14 15.41
C LEU A 427 14.58 8.63 15.67
N ARG A 428 15.22 9.10 16.74
CA ARG A 428 15.56 10.51 16.88
C ARG A 428 16.78 10.80 16.02
N VAL A 429 16.72 11.87 15.22
CA VAL A 429 17.75 12.22 14.24
C VAL A 429 18.19 13.67 14.41
N ILE A 430 19.48 13.91 14.18
CA ILE A 430 20.06 15.25 14.08
C ILE A 430 20.24 15.54 12.60
N SER A 431 19.73 16.69 12.13
CA SER A 431 19.94 17.15 10.77
C SER A 431 21.42 17.41 10.51
N GLU A 432 21.90 17.02 9.33
CA GLU A 432 23.24 17.38 8.85
C GLU A 432 23.31 18.81 8.33
#